data_AF-A0A7C5CJ59-F1
#
_entry.id   AF-A0A7C5CJ59-F1
#
_cell.length_a   1.000
_cell.length_b   1.000
_cell.length_c   1.000
_cell.angle_alpha   90.00
_cell.angle_beta   90.00
_cell.angle_gamma   90.00
#
_symmetry.space_group_name_H-M   'P 1'
#
loop_
_entity.id
_entity.type
_entity.pdbx_description
1 polymer ?
#
loop_
_entity_poly.entity_id
_entity_poly.type
_entity_poly.pdbx_seq_one_letter_code
_entity_poly.pdbx_strand_id
1 'polypeptide(L)' 'MHDKVEAMKKLRAALIERRVDDDIVDLLLLINSIKGVHTTSSCSGRIGIMETPEIGAKPKARWFLKEHRTITYEEVLESL' A
#
# COMPACT_ATOMS: atom_id res chain seq x y z
N MET A 1 9.53 21.02 -10.55
CA MET A 1 10.35 20.79 -9.34
C MET A 1 9.49 20.78 -8.07
N HIS A 2 8.46 21.62 -8.00
CA HIS A 2 7.48 21.66 -6.90
C HIS A 2 6.86 20.28 -6.58
N ASP A 3 6.37 19.56 -7.60
CA ASP A 3 5.67 18.27 -7.40
C ASP A 3 6.54 17.22 -6.73
N LYS A 4 7.83 17.12 -7.13
CA LYS A 4 8.78 16.21 -6.51
C LYS A 4 9.04 16.57 -5.05
N VAL A 5 9.15 17.86 -4.71
CA VAL A 5 9.33 18.30 -3.32
C VAL A 5 8.12 17.89 -2.48
N GLU A 6 6.91 18.08 -3.00
CA GLU A 6 5.68 17.73 -2.30
C GLU A 6 5.51 16.20 -2.16
N ALA A 7 5.81 15.44 -3.21
CA ALA A 7 5.83 13.98 -3.16
C ALA A 7 6.83 13.45 -2.11
N MET A 8 8.03 14.02 -2.03
CA MET A 8 9.03 13.63 -1.04
C MET A 8 8.62 13.96 0.40
N LYS A 9 7.89 15.07 0.62
CA LYS A 9 7.30 15.36 1.94
C LYS A 9 6.28 14.29 2.35
N LYS A 10 5.39 13.91 1.43
CA LYS A 10 4.37 12.87 1.67
C LYS A 10 5.00 11.51 1.92
N LEU A 11 6.01 11.12 1.15
CA LEU A 11 6.74 9.88 1.36
C LEU A 11 7.42 9.85 2.74
N ARG A 12 8.09 10.94 3.13
CA ARG A 12 8.72 11.04 4.47
C ARG A 12 7.70 10.89 5.60
N ALA A 13 6.56 11.58 5.50
CA ALA A 13 5.49 11.44 6.48
C ALA A 13 4.96 10.01 6.55
N ALA A 14 4.72 9.36 5.40
CA ALA A 14 4.25 7.98 5.34
C ALA A 14 5.26 6.97 5.93
N LEU A 15 6.57 7.18 5.73
CA LEU A 15 7.63 6.35 6.33
C LEU A 15 7.67 6.51 7.86
N ILE A 16 7.57 7.74 8.37
CA ILE A 16 7.52 8.01 9.83
C ILE A 16 6.28 7.37 10.46
N GLU A 17 5.14 7.46 9.77
CA GLU A 17 3.86 6.90 10.22
C GLU A 17 3.72 5.39 9.96
N ARG A 18 4.75 4.72 9.42
CA ARG A 18 4.73 3.30 9.04
C ARG A 18 3.54 2.91 8.16
N ARG A 19 3.20 3.77 7.20
CA ARG A 19 2.12 3.56 6.20
C ARG A 19 2.63 3.13 4.82
N VAL A 20 3.92 2.83 4.71
CA VAL A 20 4.56 2.33 3.49
C VAL A 20 4.83 0.84 3.69
N ASP A 21 4.60 0.04 2.66
CA ASP A 21 4.94 -1.38 2.68
C ASP A 21 6.47 -1.52 2.77
N ASP A 22 6.95 -2.12 3.87
CA ASP A 22 8.38 -2.12 4.25
C ASP A 22 9.27 -2.79 3.17
N ASP A 23 8.73 -3.77 2.44
CA ASP A 23 9.42 -4.56 1.42
C ASP A 23 9.76 -3.77 0.14
N ILE A 24 9.16 -2.60 -0.06
CA ILE A 24 9.44 -1.73 -1.22
C ILE A 24 10.11 -0.40 -0.85
N VAL A 25 10.41 -0.14 0.43
CA VAL A 25 11.02 1.14 0.85
C VAL A 25 12.28 1.46 0.05
N ASP A 26 13.19 0.48 -0.09
CA ASP A 26 14.44 0.67 -0.85
C ASP A 26 14.19 0.97 -2.33
N LEU A 27 13.19 0.31 -2.93
CA LEU A 27 12.79 0.58 -4.32
C LEU A 27 12.24 2.00 -4.47
N LEU A 28 11.41 2.46 -3.52
CA LEU A 28 10.89 3.83 -3.53
C LEU A 28 12.02 4.85 -3.41
N LEU A 29 12.99 4.64 -2.52
CA LEU A 29 14.15 5.52 -2.37
C LEU A 29 15.01 5.52 -3.64
N LEU A 30 15.22 4.36 -4.27
CA LEU A 30 15.93 4.22 -5.53
C LEU A 30 15.25 5.02 -6.64
N ILE A 31 13.93 4.85 -6.85
CA ILE A 31 13.18 5.58 -7.88
C ILE A 31 13.25 7.09 -7.63
N ASN A 32 13.08 7.54 -6.38
CA ASN A 32 13.12 8.96 -6.04
C ASN A 32 14.52 9.57 -6.13
N SER A 33 15.58 8.78 -6.19
CA SER A 33 16.94 9.28 -6.44
C SER A 33 17.14 9.77 -7.89
N ILE A 34 16.32 9.28 -8.83
CA ILE A 34 16.42 9.63 -10.27
C ILE A 34 15.95 11.07 -10.51
N LYS A 35 16.76 11.85 -11.23
CA LYS A 35 16.43 13.25 -11.59
C LYS A 35 15.17 13.30 -12.47
N GLY A 36 14.22 14.15 -12.11
CA GLY A 36 12.97 14.32 -12.87
C GLY A 36 11.87 13.30 -12.58
N VAL A 37 12.14 12.24 -11.80
CA VAL A 37 11.17 11.20 -11.44
C VAL A 37 10.85 11.28 -9.95
N HIS A 38 9.61 10.94 -9.57
CA HIS A 38 9.19 10.78 -8.19
C HIS A 38 8.05 9.76 -8.08
N THR A 39 7.92 9.12 -6.92
CA THR A 39 6.78 8.24 -6.60
C THR A 39 5.65 9.05 -5.97
N THR A 40 4.41 8.61 -6.11
CA THR A 40 3.24 9.26 -5.49
C THR A 40 2.55 8.32 -4.51
N SER A 41 1.85 7.30 -5.00
CA SER A 41 1.29 6.19 -4.25
C SER A 41 1.88 4.88 -4.75
N SER A 42 2.09 3.93 -3.84
CA SER A 42 2.69 2.64 -4.16
C SER A 42 2.20 1.58 -3.19
N CYS A 43 2.21 0.33 -3.62
CA CYS A 43 1.87 -0.86 -2.84
C CYS A 43 2.69 -2.02 -3.39
N SER A 44 3.20 -2.88 -2.52
CA SER A 44 4.02 -4.03 -2.91
C SER A 44 3.20 -5.26 -3.32
N GLY A 45 1.92 -5.27 -2.98
CA GLY A 45 1.01 -6.39 -3.17
C GLY A 45 0.17 -6.57 -1.91
N ARG A 46 -0.93 -7.32 -2.03
CA ARG A 46 -1.75 -7.67 -0.87
C ARG A 46 -2.60 -8.90 -1.10
N ILE A 47 -2.90 -9.58 -0.01
CA ILE A 47 -3.94 -10.60 0.08
C ILE A 47 -5.06 -10.01 0.94
N GLY A 48 -6.32 -10.23 0.55
CA GLY A 48 -7.43 -9.76 1.34
C GLY A 48 -8.72 -10.53 1.10
N ILE A 49 -9.53 -10.57 2.15
CA ILE A 49 -10.85 -11.17 2.19
C ILE A 49 -11.83 -10.01 2.34
N MET A 50 -12.79 -9.94 1.44
CA MET A 50 -13.79 -8.89 1.45
C MET A 50 -15.13 -9.44 1.00
N GLU A 51 -16.20 -8.89 1.56
CA GLU A 51 -17.55 -9.04 1.05
C GLU A 51 -17.86 -7.87 0.12
N THR A 52 -18.47 -8.18 -1.02
CA THR A 52 -18.97 -7.19 -1.97
C THR A 52 -20.43 -7.50 -2.27
N PRO A 53 -21.31 -6.48 -2.35
CA PRO A 53 -22.73 -6.71 -2.65
C PRO A 53 -22.95 -7.32 -4.05
N GLU A 54 -22.05 -7.00 -4.98
CA GLU A 54 -22.00 -7.56 -6.33
C GLU A 54 -20.54 -7.54 -6.82
N ILE A 55 -20.21 -8.42 -7.77
CA ILE A 55 -18.88 -8.48 -8.36
C ILE A 55 -18.54 -7.11 -8.98
N GLY A 56 -17.40 -6.55 -8.58
CA GLY A 56 -16.94 -5.25 -9.08
C GLY A 56 -17.36 -4.05 -8.23
N ALA A 57 -18.28 -4.20 -7.26
CA ALA A 57 -18.68 -3.13 -6.35
C ALA A 57 -17.67 -2.88 -5.21
N LYS A 58 -16.39 -2.76 -5.54
CA LYS A 58 -15.28 -2.49 -4.59
C LYS A 58 -15.52 -1.29 -3.65
N PRO A 59 -16.13 -0.16 -4.09
CA PRO A 59 -16.35 0.98 -3.19
C PRO A 59 -17.31 0.67 -2.02
N LYS A 60 -18.16 -0.34 -2.17
CA LYS A 60 -19.10 -0.80 -1.13
C LYS A 60 -18.61 -2.06 -0.41
N ALA A 61 -17.35 -2.43 -0.61
CA ALA A 61 -16.79 -3.64 -0.04
C ALA A 61 -16.50 -3.47 1.45
N ARG A 62 -16.80 -4.51 2.22
CA ARG A 62 -16.36 -4.64 3.61
C ARG A 62 -15.14 -5.55 3.64
N TRP A 63 -14.04 -5.05 4.19
CA TRP A 63 -12.81 -5.84 4.38
C TRP A 63 -12.89 -6.62 5.69
N PHE A 64 -12.63 -7.92 5.62
CA PHE A 64 -12.45 -8.80 6.77
C PHE A 64 -10.97 -8.99 7.09
N LEU A 65 -10.15 -9.13 6.05
CA LEU A 65 -8.70 -9.25 6.14
C LEU A 65 -8.06 -8.44 5.02
N LYS A 66 -6.96 -7.73 5.31
CA LYS A 66 -6.19 -7.00 4.31
C LYS A 66 -4.73 -6.91 4.75
N GLU A 67 -3.91 -7.81 4.23
CA GLU A 67 -2.51 -7.94 4.60
C GLU A 67 -1.60 -7.71 3.40
N HIS A 68 -0.48 -7.03 3.62
CA HIS A 68 0.56 -6.76 2.62
C HIS A 68 1.71 -7.80 2.70
N ARG A 69 1.41 -8.97 3.25
CA ARG A 69 2.29 -10.13 3.40
C ARG A 69 1.55 -11.42 3.08
N THR A 70 2.27 -12.53 3.06
CA THR A 70 1.65 -13.85 3.08
C THR A 70 0.81 -14.04 4.34
N ILE A 71 -0.33 -14.71 4.19
CA ILE A 71 -1.26 -15.03 5.28
C ILE A 71 -1.34 -16.54 5.49
N THR A 72 -1.71 -16.97 6.70
CA THR A 72 -1.98 -18.37 7.01
C THR A 72 -3.46 -18.72 6.83
N TYR A 73 -3.76 -20.02 6.78
CA TYR A 73 -5.13 -20.49 6.70
C TYR A 73 -5.94 -20.14 7.96
N GLU A 74 -5.29 -20.10 9.12
CA GLU A 74 -5.90 -19.74 10.40
C GLU A 74 -6.32 -18.26 10.41
N GLU A 75 -5.46 -17.35 9.93
CA GLU A 75 -5.77 -15.92 9.79
C GLU A 75 -6.98 -15.69 8.86
N VAL A 76 -7.13 -16.53 7.84
CA VAL A 76 -8.31 -16.53 6.97
C VAL A 76 -9.55 -16.89 7.77
N LEU A 77 -9.53 -18.01 8.51
CA LEU A 77 -10.69 -18.49 9.28
C LEU A 77 -11.10 -17.52 10.39
N GLU A 78 -10.15 -16.90 11.08
CA GLU A 78 -10.43 -15.93 12.15
C GLU A 78 -11.05 -14.62 11.63
N SER A 79 -10.87 -14.31 10.34
CA SER A 79 -11.38 -13.07 9.75
C SER A 79 -12.84 -13.14 9.29
N LEU A 80 -13.39 -14.35 9.09
CA LEU A 80 -14.74 -14.61 8.56
C LEU A 80 -15.82 -14.48 9.64
#